data_AF-A0A8B5XV21-F1
#
_entry.id   AF-A0A8B5XV21-F1
#
_cell.length_a   1.000
_cell.length_b   1.000
_cell.length_c   1.000
_cell.angle_alpha   90.00
_cell.angle_beta   90.00
_cell.angle_gamma   90.00
#
_symmetry.space_group_name_H-M   'P 1'
#
loop_
_entity.id
_entity.type
_entity.pdbx_description
1 polymer ?
#
loop_
_entity_poly.entity_id
_entity_poly.type
_entity_poly.pdbx_seq_one_letter_code
_entity_poly.pdbx_strand_id
1 'polypeptide(L)' 'MLCEKENPSCPFCDGKNVELYSSFGTAQLVRQYYCRNCKTVFESIRWKSSPSTVQPHEN' A
#
# COMPACT_ATOMS: atom_id res chain seq x y z
N MET A 1 -0.86 14.37 -8.89
CA MET A 1 -1.97 14.09 -7.97
C MET A 1 -1.57 12.91 -7.10
N LEU A 2 -1.65 13.06 -5.77
CA LEU A 2 -1.19 12.09 -4.77
C LEU A 2 -2.07 10.83 -4.81
N CYS A 3 -1.53 9.72 -5.33
CA CYS A 3 -2.13 8.39 -5.19
C CYS A 3 -1.86 7.90 -3.74
N GLU A 4 -2.46 8.57 -2.76
CA GLU A 4 -2.12 8.42 -1.33
C GLU A 4 -3.20 7.65 -0.54
N LYS A 5 -4.00 6.80 -1.19
CA LYS A 5 -5.08 6.13 -0.43
C LYS A 5 -5.45 4.73 -0.87
N GLU A 6 -4.45 3.89 -1.07
CA GLU A 6 -4.65 2.45 -1.01
C GLU A 6 -4.24 1.94 0.38
N ASN A 7 -5.13 2.08 1.37
CA ASN A 7 -5.06 1.21 2.54
C ASN A 7 -5.32 -0.21 2.03
N PRO A 8 -4.32 -1.13 2.07
CA PRO A 8 -4.49 -2.45 1.49
C PRO A 8 -5.55 -3.22 2.26
N SER A 9 -6.31 -4.09 1.58
CA SER A 9 -7.19 -5.02 2.29
C SER A 9 -6.37 -6.16 2.87
N CYS A 10 -6.78 -6.69 4.03
CA CYS A 10 -6.11 -7.82 4.64
C CYS A 10 -6.25 -9.07 3.73
N PRO A 11 -5.15 -9.70 3.29
CA PRO A 11 -5.21 -10.85 2.38
C PRO A 11 -5.75 -12.13 3.03
N PHE A 12 -5.95 -12.13 4.35
CA PHE A 12 -6.40 -13.30 5.10
C PHE A 12 -7.90 -13.31 5.39
N CYS A 13 -8.52 -12.12 5.52
CA CYS A 13 -9.92 -12.00 5.93
C CYS A 13 -10.69 -10.92 5.15
N ASP A 14 -10.08 -10.36 4.11
CA ASP A 14 -10.61 -9.26 3.28
C ASP A 14 -11.03 -8.01 4.09
N GLY A 15 -10.51 -7.89 5.30
CA GLY A 15 -10.82 -6.81 6.23
C GLY A 15 -10.19 -5.49 5.77
N LYS A 16 -10.96 -4.41 5.81
CA LYS A 16 -10.49 -3.04 5.50
C LYS A 16 -10.01 -2.27 6.73
N ASN A 17 -10.26 -2.80 7.93
CA ASN A 17 -9.79 -2.21 9.19
C ASN A 17 -8.32 -2.60 9.44
N VAL A 18 -7.43 -1.97 8.68
CA VAL A 18 -5.98 -2.18 8.77
C VAL A 18 -5.28 -0.89 9.15
N GLU A 19 -4.24 -1.00 9.97
CA GLU A 19 -3.38 0.13 10.34
C GLU A 19 -1.94 -0.12 9.89
N LEU A 20 -1.21 0.95 9.61
CA LEU A 20 0.23 0.85 9.34
C LEU A 20 0.95 0.52 10.64
N TYR A 21 1.56 -0.66 10.70
CA TYR A 21 2.33 -1.12 11.85
C TYR A 21 3.79 -0.67 11.75
N SER A 22 4.39 -0.85 10.57
CA SER A 22 5.74 -0.38 10.28
C SER A 22 5.87 0.09 8.84
N SER A 23 6.64 1.16 8.64
CA SER A 23 7.00 1.63 7.32
C SER A 23 7.91 0.66 6.57
N PHE A 24 8.65 -0.20 7.27
CA PHE A 24 9.57 -1.14 6.65
C PHE A 24 9.33 -2.53 7.25
N GLY A 25 9.22 -3.54 6.38
CA GLY A 25 9.09 -4.94 6.80
C GLY A 25 10.36 -5.73 6.53
N THR A 26 10.19 -6.99 6.14
CA THR A 26 11.29 -7.92 5.83
C THR A 26 12.15 -7.45 4.66
N ALA A 27 11.58 -6.65 3.75
CA ALA A 27 12.30 -6.00 2.67
C ALA A 27 12.08 -4.48 2.66
N GLN A 28 13.02 -3.74 2.09
CA GLN A 28 12.96 -2.26 2.03
C GLN A 28 11.77 -1.74 1.20
N LEU A 29 11.25 -2.57 0.27
CA LEU A 29 10.14 -2.24 -0.62
C LEU A 29 8.76 -2.57 -0.02
N VAL A 30 8.68 -3.17 1.17
CA VAL A 30 7.40 -3.52 1.79
C VAL A 30 7.09 -2.66 3.01
N ARG A 31 5.80 -2.45 3.26
CA ARG A 31 5.25 -1.93 4.52
C ARG A 31 4.58 -3.07 5.27
N GLN A 32 4.57 -2.98 6.59
CA GLN A 32 3.82 -3.90 7.43
C GLN A 32 2.53 -3.24 7.92
N TYR A 33 1.44 -3.98 7.84
CA TYR A 33 0.12 -3.58 8.28
C TYR A 33 -0.40 -4.57 9.31
N TYR A 34 -1.16 -4.08 10.27
CA TYR A 34 -1.85 -4.91 11.25
C TYR A 34 -3.36 -4.85 11.00
N CYS A 35 -3.99 -6.02 10.82
CA CYS A 35 -5.44 -6.11 10.64
C CYS A 35 -6.13 -6.22 12.00
N ARG A 36 -7.06 -5.30 12.29
CA ARG A 36 -7.84 -5.32 13.54
C ARG A 36 -8.96 -6.35 13.54
N ASN A 37 -9.40 -6.84 12.37
CA ASN A 37 -10.44 -7.88 12.27
C ASN A 37 -9.90 -9.26 12.67
N CYS A 38 -8.87 -9.75 11.98
CA CYS A 38 -8.30 -11.08 12.22
C CYS A 38 -7.08 -11.06 13.15
N LYS A 39 -6.62 -9.88 13.58
CA LYS A 39 -5.47 -9.68 14.50
C LYS A 39 -4.16 -10.25 13.95
N THR A 40 -3.92 -10.08 12.65
CA THR A 40 -2.74 -10.60 11.94
C THR A 40 -1.93 -9.47 11.32
N VAL A 41 -0.60 -9.61 11.31
CA VAL A 41 0.32 -8.74 10.57
C VAL A 41 0.51 -9.26 9.15
N PHE A 42 0.47 -8.38 8.16
CA PHE A 42 0.77 -8.71 6.76
C PHE A 42 1.62 -7.63 6.10
N GLU A 43 2.27 -7.98 5.00
CA GLU A 43 3.12 -7.07 4.23
C GLU A 43 2.44 -6.65 2.92
N SER A 44 2.66 -5.40 2.50
CA SER A 44 2.23 -4.89 1.20
C SER A 44 3.37 -4.15 0.50
N ILE A 45 3.49 -4.38 -0.81
CA ILE A 45 4.58 -3.86 -1.64
C ILE A 45 4.30 -2.40 -1.98
N ARG A 46 5.32 -1.55 -1.78
CA ARG A 46 5.32 -0.15 -2.22
C ARG A 46 5.65 -0.11 -3.71
N TRP A 47 4.62 -0.17 -4.55
CA TRP A 47 4.81 0.13 -5.96
C TRP A 47 5.01 1.64 -6.12
N LYS A 48 6.20 2.07 -6.54
CA LYS A 48 6.35 3.42 -7.09
C LYS A 48 5.61 3.42 -8.40
N SER A 49 4.41 4.02 -8.45
CA SER A 49 3.80 4.34 -9.74
C SER A 49 4.85 5.14 -10.52
N SER A 50 5.28 4.60 -11.65
CA SER A 50 6.02 5.41 -12.61
C SER A 50 5.19 6.66 -12.89
N PRO A 51 5.78 7.86 -12.98
CA PRO A 51 5.04 8.99 -13.50
C PRO A 51 4.62 8.60 -14.92
N SER A 52 3.33 8.32 -15.11
CA SER A 52 2.75 8.19 -16.43
C SER A 52 3.12 9.46 -17.18
N THR A 53 3.91 9.30 -18.24
CA THR A 53 4.32 10.31 -19.20
C THR A 53 3.27 11.40 -19.33
N VAL A 54 3.63 12.63 -18.96
CA VAL A 54 2.91 13.83 -19.37
C VAL A 54 2.85 13.77 -20.90
N GLN A 55 1.66 13.60 -21.46
CA GLN A 55 1.46 13.81 -22.89
C GLN A 55 1.86 15.25 -23.20
N PRO A 56 2.84 15.51 -24.09
CA PRO A 56 2.98 16.86 -24.63
C PRO A 56 1.70 17.15 -25.43
N HIS A 57 0.88 18.07 -24.93
CA HIS A 57 -0.07 18.75 -25.81
C HIS A 57 0.79 19.61 -26.75
N GLU A 58 0.82 19.24 -28.02
CA GLU A 58 1.28 20.10 -29.11
C GLU A 58 0.07 20.97 -29.52
N ASN A 59 0.36 22.24 -29.75
CA ASN A 59 -0.56 23.36 -30.04
C ASN A 59 -1.40 23.15 -31.30
#